data_AF-A0A0R3R4L5-F1
#
_entry.id   AF-A0A0R3R4L5-F1
#
_cell.length_a   1.000
_cell.length_b   1.000
_cell.length_c   1.000
_cell.angle_alpha   90.00
_cell.angle_beta   90.00
_cell.angle_gamma   90.00
#
_symmetry.space_group_name_H-M   'P 1'
#
loop_
_entity.id
_entity.type
_entity.pdbx_description
1 polymer ?
#
loop_
_entity_poly.entity_id
_entity_poly.type
_entity_poly.pdbx_seq_one_letter_code
_entity_poly.pdbx_strand_id
1 'polypeptide(L)'
;MESQRRRHNGFTWPPSFLQLFFWVTIPIIASSTAFLLIPLHVLYAPIAVFIGTIWLILQIIILTYIDPAVSNLQKNQAPAYFDASKHEHVIENLFCNICLINVLVNLYLLFKINVHFFIF
;
A
#
# COMPACT_ATOMS: atom_id res chain seq x y z
N MET A 1 24.45 -5.24 15.90
CA MET A 1 23.04 -4.82 16.04
C MET A 1 22.54 -4.61 14.63
N GLU A 2 21.87 -5.62 14.07
CA GLU A 2 21.33 -5.57 12.71
C GLU A 2 20.35 -4.39 12.65
N SER A 3 20.66 -3.34 11.89
CA SER A 3 19.69 -2.27 11.67
C SER A 3 18.50 -2.91 10.95
N GLN A 4 17.35 -2.97 11.62
CA GLN A 4 16.13 -3.51 11.03
C GLN A 4 15.79 -2.62 9.83
N ARG A 5 16.19 -3.08 8.64
CA ARG A 5 16.07 -2.33 7.40
C ARG A 5 14.59 -2.12 7.12
N ARG A 6 14.14 -0.89 7.26
CA ARG A 6 12.76 -0.49 6.97
C ARG A 6 12.37 -0.93 5.56
N ARG A 7 11.22 -1.59 5.47
CA ARG A 7 10.59 -1.91 4.18
C ARG A 7 10.03 -0.62 3.57
N HIS A 8 10.59 -0.19 2.45
CA HIS A 8 10.19 1.07 1.80
C HIS A 8 9.00 0.87 0.88
N ASN A 9 8.85 -0.31 0.28
CA ASN A 9 7.73 -0.57 -0.61
C ASN A 9 7.37 -2.05 -0.64
N GLY A 10 6.28 -2.38 -1.32
CA GLY A 10 5.85 -3.75 -1.48
C GLY A 10 6.84 -4.60 -2.30
N PHE A 11 7.66 -3.99 -3.17
CA PHE A 11 8.70 -4.70 -3.93
C PHE A 11 9.99 -4.98 -3.15
N THR A 12 10.11 -4.51 -1.91
CA THR A 12 11.30 -4.77 -1.09
C THR A 12 11.40 -6.27 -0.82
N TRP A 13 12.57 -6.84 -1.09
CA TRP A 13 12.84 -8.27 -0.94
C TRP A 13 13.19 -8.63 0.52
N PRO A 14 12.74 -9.78 1.06
CA PRO A 14 11.84 -10.75 0.45
C PRO A 14 10.36 -10.31 0.52
N PRO A 15 9.57 -10.47 -0.56
CA PRO A 15 8.14 -10.19 -0.53
C PRO A 15 7.42 -11.15 0.42
N SER A 16 6.35 -10.67 1.05
CA SER A 16 5.55 -11.55 1.91
C SER A 16 4.76 -12.54 1.05
N PHE A 17 4.64 -13.80 1.48
CA PHE A 17 3.91 -14.83 0.74
C PHE A 17 2.45 -14.42 0.47
N LEU A 18 1.80 -13.83 1.49
CA LEU A 18 0.43 -13.36 1.40
C LEU A 18 0.27 -12.22 0.37
N GLN A 19 1.26 -11.34 0.23
CA GLN A 19 1.24 -10.29 -0.78
C GLN A 19 1.35 -10.86 -2.20
N LEU A 20 2.23 -11.84 -2.42
CA LEU A 20 2.32 -12.55 -3.71
C LEU A 20 0.99 -13.26 -4.04
N PHE A 21 0.38 -13.88 -3.03
CA PHE A 21 -0.92 -14.52 -3.18
C PHE A 21 -1.99 -13.52 -3.65
N PHE A 22 -2.08 -12.35 -3.02
CA PHE A 22 -3.06 -11.31 -3.41
C PHE A 22 -2.77 -10.66 -4.76
N TRP A 23 -1.50 -10.48 -5.15
CA TRP A 23 -1.15 -9.98 -6.47
C TRP A 23 -1.66 -10.87 -7.61
N VAL A 24 -1.79 -12.18 -7.35
CA VAL A 24 -2.28 -13.13 -8.35
C VAL A 24 -3.80 -13.31 -8.24
N THR A 25 -4.33 -13.46 -7.03
CA THR A 25 -5.75 -13.80 -6.84
C THR A 25 -6.68 -12.65 -7.19
N ILE A 26 -6.32 -11.41 -6.89
CA ILE A 26 -7.18 -10.24 -7.14
C ILE A 26 -7.41 -10.04 -8.66
N PRO A 27 -6.38 -9.97 -9.52
CA PRO A 27 -6.60 -9.86 -10.97
C PRO A 27 -7.40 -11.02 -11.56
N ILE A 28 -7.15 -12.25 -11.11
CA ILE A 28 -7.87 -13.43 -11.62
C ILE A 28 -9.36 -13.34 -11.27
N ILE A 29 -9.70 -13.17 -9.99
CA ILE A 29 -11.09 -13.12 -9.54
C ILE A 29 -11.83 -11.93 -10.17
N ALA A 30 -11.19 -10.75 -10.22
CA ALA A 30 -11.77 -9.56 -10.82
C ALA A 30 -12.03 -9.75 -12.32
N SER A 31 -11.08 -10.33 -13.06
CA SER A 31 -11.26 -10.59 -14.49
C SER A 31 -12.37 -11.64 -14.71
N SER A 32 -12.31 -12.77 -13.98
CA SER A 32 -13.29 -13.87 -14.10
C SER A 32 -14.72 -13.42 -13.82
N THR A 33 -14.94 -12.58 -12.81
CA THR A 33 -16.26 -12.03 -12.52
C THR A 33 -16.73 -11.05 -13.60
N ALA A 34 -15.83 -10.25 -14.17
CA ALA A 34 -16.15 -9.35 -15.27
C ALA A 34 -16.49 -10.10 -16.57
N PHE A 35 -15.90 -11.28 -16.84
CA PHE A 35 -16.27 -12.14 -17.98
C PHE A 35 -17.74 -12.59 -17.93
N LEU A 36 -18.35 -12.72 -16.75
CA LEU A 36 -19.76 -13.08 -16.61
C LEU A 36 -20.72 -12.02 -17.18
N LEU A 37 -20.23 -10.79 -17.40
CA LEU A 37 -21.00 -9.68 -17.97
C LEU A 37 -20.98 -9.67 -19.51
N ILE A 38 -20.16 -10.51 -20.16
CA ILE A 38 -20.07 -10.58 -21.63
C ILE A 38 -21.42 -10.87 -22.31
N PRO A 39 -22.25 -11.81 -21.82
CA PRO A 39 -23.55 -12.10 -22.44
C PRO A 39 -24.49 -10.89 -22.44
N LEU A 40 -24.29 -9.92 -21.54
CA LEU A 40 -25.12 -8.72 -21.45
C LEU A 40 -24.76 -7.67 -22.52
N HIS A 41 -23.48 -7.55 -22.88
CA HIS A 41 -22.98 -6.57 -23.85
C HIS A 41 -21.86 -7.15 -24.72
N VAL A 42 -22.19 -8.04 -25.65
CA VAL A 42 -21.24 -8.83 -26.45
C VAL A 42 -20.17 -7.99 -27.17
N LEU A 43 -20.49 -6.76 -27.62
CA LEU A 43 -19.54 -5.89 -28.34
C LEU A 43 -18.61 -5.10 -27.39
N TYR A 44 -19.16 -4.54 -26.31
CA TYR A 44 -18.42 -3.61 -25.43
C TYR A 44 -17.82 -4.29 -24.21
N ALA A 45 -18.43 -5.37 -23.72
CA ALA A 45 -17.96 -6.10 -22.55
C ALA A 45 -16.54 -6.66 -22.70
N PRO A 46 -16.12 -7.33 -23.80
CA PRO A 46 -14.75 -7.84 -23.89
C PRO A 46 -13.71 -6.71 -23.88
N ILE A 47 -14.02 -5.58 -24.53
CA ILE A 47 -13.15 -4.38 -24.54
C ILE A 47 -13.07 -3.77 -23.13
N ALA A 48 -14.20 -3.63 -22.45
CA ALA A 48 -14.27 -3.09 -21.10
C ALA A 48 -13.54 -3.99 -20.09
N VAL A 49 -13.71 -5.31 -20.17
CA VAL A 49 -13.01 -6.30 -19.34
C VAL A 49 -11.50 -6.19 -19.55
N PHE A 50 -11.04 -6.09 -20.80
CA PHE A 50 -9.63 -5.96 -21.12
C PHE A 50 -9.00 -4.68 -20.55
N ILE A 51 -9.63 -3.53 -20.81
CA ILE A 51 -9.18 -2.22 -20.29
C ILE A 51 -9.20 -2.22 -18.76
N GLY A 52 -10.28 -2.71 -18.15
CA GLY A 52 -10.41 -2.79 -16.69
C GLY A 52 -9.36 -3.69 -16.04
N THR A 53 -9.01 -4.81 -16.69
CA THR A 53 -7.96 -5.72 -16.21
C THR A 53 -6.58 -5.05 -16.24
N ILE A 54 -6.25 -4.37 -17.35
CA ILE A 54 -4.98 -3.61 -17.46
C ILE A 54 -4.93 -2.52 -16.40
N TRP A 55 -6.02 -1.75 -16.24
CA TRP A 55 -6.11 -0.70 -15.23
C TRP A 55 -5.90 -1.23 -13.82
N LEU A 56 -6.55 -2.35 -13.48
CA LEU A 56 -6.41 -3.01 -12.18
C LEU A 56 -4.96 -3.46 -11.92
N ILE A 57 -4.29 -4.06 -12.91
CA ILE A 57 -2.89 -4.47 -12.79
C ILE A 57 -1.99 -3.25 -12.58
N LEU A 58 -2.20 -2.17 -13.32
CA LEU A 58 -1.45 -0.92 -13.14
C LEU A 58 -1.63 -0.36 -11.73
N GLN A 59 -2.85 -0.34 -11.21
CA GLN A 59 -3.12 0.10 -9.84
C GLN A 59 -2.39 -0.76 -8.81
N ILE A 60 -2.38 -2.09 -8.97
CA ILE A 60 -1.63 -3.00 -8.08
C ILE A 60 -0.14 -2.67 -8.12
N ILE A 61 0.45 -2.43 -9.30
CA ILE A 61 1.87 -2.08 -9.45
C ILE A 61 2.17 -0.74 -8.78
N ILE A 62 1.36 0.28 -9.03
CA ILE A 62 1.58 1.63 -8.49
C ILE A 62 1.47 1.61 -6.97
N LEU A 63 0.40 1.05 -6.42
CA LEU A 63 0.20 0.93 -4.97
C LEU A 63 1.30 0.11 -4.29
N THR A 64 1.85 -0.87 -5.00
CA THR A 64 2.99 -1.64 -4.50
C THR A 64 4.27 -0.82 -4.47
N TYR A 65 4.47 0.08 -5.43
CA TYR A 65 5.68 0.89 -5.56
C TYR A 65 5.71 2.08 -4.61
N ILE A 66 4.54 2.66 -4.30
CA ILE A 66 4.41 3.80 -3.40
C ILE A 66 4.89 3.42 -2.00
N ASP A 67 5.82 4.20 -1.48
CA ASP A 67 6.20 4.12 -0.07
C ASP A 67 5.11 4.82 0.76
N PRO A 68 4.41 4.11 1.67
CA PRO A 68 3.43 4.72 2.56
C PRO A 68 4.10 5.66 3.59
N ALA A 69 5.43 5.71 3.66
CA ALA A 69 6.15 6.71 4.40
C ALA A 69 5.89 8.11 3.89
N VAL A 70 5.65 9.04 4.82
CA VAL A 70 5.90 10.45 4.51
C VAL A 70 7.42 10.63 4.33
N SER A 71 7.82 11.21 3.21
CA SER A 71 9.23 11.49 2.86
C SER A 71 9.97 12.38 3.89
N ASN A 72 9.22 13.00 4.81
CA ASN A 72 9.68 13.85 5.90
C ASN A 72 10.03 13.07 7.18
N LEU A 73 9.85 11.75 7.22
CA LEU A 73 10.49 10.92 8.24
C LEU A 73 12.00 11.15 8.13
N GLN A 74 12.66 11.52 9.24
CA GLN A 74 14.09 11.81 9.28
C GLN A 74 14.86 10.64 8.67
N LYS A 75 15.26 10.78 7.40
CA LYS A 75 15.90 9.73 6.59
C LYS A 75 17.20 9.19 7.21
N ASN A 76 17.74 9.88 8.21
CA ASN A 76 18.99 9.59 8.87
C ASN A 76 18.83 9.05 10.30
N GLN A 77 17.62 8.87 10.81
CA GLN A 77 17.40 8.24 12.12
C GLN A 77 16.93 6.79 11.92
N ALA A 78 17.71 5.85 12.45
CA ALA A 78 17.27 4.47 12.55
C ALA A 78 16.06 4.40 13.51
N PRO A 79 15.06 3.55 13.22
CA PRO A 79 13.92 3.39 14.11
C PRO A 79 14.40 3.03 15.53
N ALA A 80 13.88 3.71 16.53
CA ALA A 80 14.20 3.43 17.91
C ALA A 80 13.68 2.03 18.30
N TYR A 81 14.41 1.33 19.17
CA TYR A 81 13.95 0.04 19.70
C TYR A 81 12.67 0.25 20.52
N PHE A 82 11.60 -0.46 20.15
CA PHE A 82 10.35 -0.43 20.90
C PHE A 82 10.46 -1.28 22.17
N ASP A 83 10.37 -0.62 23.32
CA ASP A 83 10.34 -1.30 24.61
C ASP A 83 8.89 -1.44 25.08
N ALA A 84 8.33 -2.63 24.89
CA ALA A 84 6.97 -2.98 25.30
C ALA A 84 6.77 -2.99 26.84
N SER A 85 7.87 -2.90 27.61
CA SER A 85 7.78 -2.73 29.07
C SER A 85 7.53 -1.28 29.48
N LYS A 86 7.88 -0.31 28.61
CA LYS A 86 7.71 1.14 28.87
C LYS A 86 6.50 1.73 28.17
N HIS A 87 6.08 1.14 27.06
CA HIS A 87 4.98 1.61 26.24
C HIS A 87 4.00 0.47 25.96
N GLU A 88 2.72 0.69 26.24
CA GLU A 88 1.65 -0.28 25.98
C GLU A 88 1.32 -0.33 24.48
N HIS A 89 1.47 0.81 23.81
CA HIS A 89 1.23 0.94 22.38
C HIS A 89 2.38 1.65 21.66
N VAL A 90 2.55 1.31 20.37
CA VAL A 90 3.55 1.94 19.50
C VAL A 90 3.28 3.44 19.30
N ILE A 91 2.00 3.83 19.34
CA ILE A 91 1.53 5.20 19.24
C ILE A 91 0.83 5.56 20.55
N GLU A 92 1.38 6.54 21.26
CA GLU A 92 0.83 7.05 22.52
C GLU A 92 0.72 8.57 22.42
N ASN A 93 -0.41 9.15 22.84
CA ASN A 93 -0.64 10.60 22.82
C ASN A 93 -0.33 11.27 21.46
N LEU A 94 -0.70 10.60 20.35
CA LEU A 94 -0.43 11.03 18.98
C LEU A 94 1.06 11.12 18.60
N PHE A 95 1.94 10.51 19.39
CA PHE A 95 3.36 10.38 19.13
C PHE A 95 3.71 8.93 18.82
N CYS A 96 4.43 8.69 17.73
CA CYS A 96 4.97 7.37 17.39
C CYS A 96 6.34 7.22 18.03
N ASN A 97 6.49 6.30 18.98
CA ASN A 97 7.73 6.15 19.75
C ASN A 97 8.86 5.45 18.98
N ILE A 98 8.51 4.65 17.96
CA ILE A 98 9.48 4.00 17.06
C ILE A 98 10.06 5.00 16.05
N CYS A 99 9.18 5.83 15.48
CA CYS A 99 9.54 6.81 14.46
C CYS A 99 9.92 8.17 15.05
N LEU A 100 9.74 8.37 16.36
CA LEU A 100 10.00 9.61 17.10
C LEU A 100 9.32 10.85 16.49
N ILE A 101 8.09 10.70 15.97
CA ILE A 101 7.34 11.78 15.29
C ILE A 101 5.89 11.90 15.78
N ASN A 102 5.35 13.12 15.71
CA ASN A 102 3.92 13.35 15.90
C ASN A 102 3.11 12.92 14.66
N VAL A 103 2.09 12.10 14.90
CA VAL A 103 1.24 11.47 13.87
C VAL A 103 0.27 12.47 13.27
N LEU A 104 -0.26 13.42 14.05
CA LEU A 104 -1.31 14.35 13.61
C LEU A 104 -0.88 15.23 12.42
N VAL A 105 0.39 15.64 12.39
CA VAL A 105 0.96 16.43 11.27
C VAL A 105 1.18 15.57 10.02
N ASN A 106 1.55 14.29 10.20
CA ASN A 106 1.84 13.38 9.08
C ASN A 106 0.59 12.74 8.47
N LEU A 107 -0.45 12.47 9.27
CA LEU A 107 -1.70 11.88 8.80
C LEU A 107 -2.45 12.81 7.84
N TYR A 108 -2.43 14.12 8.12
CA TYR A 108 -2.98 15.14 7.22
C TYR A 108 -2.27 15.16 5.86
N LEU A 109 -0.95 14.96 5.85
CA LEU A 109 -0.14 14.84 4.64
C LEU A 109 -0.44 13.56 3.86
N LEU A 110 -0.60 12.42 4.54
CA LEU A 110 -0.95 11.14 3.92
C LEU A 110 -2.33 11.14 3.25
N PHE A 111 -3.33 11.74 3.91
CA PHE A 111 -4.66 11.90 3.35
C PHE A 111 -4.65 12.82 2.12
N LYS A 112 -3.87 13.91 2.16
CA LYS A 112 -3.77 14.85 1.04
C LYS A 112 -3.08 14.25 -0.20
N ILE A 113 -2.10 13.36 0.00
CA ILE A 113 -1.41 12.66 -1.10
C ILE A 113 -2.27 11.56 -1.71
N ASN A 114 -2.97 10.75 -0.89
CA ASN A 114 -3.83 9.67 -1.40
C ASN A 114 -5.04 10.21 -2.20
N VAL A 115 -5.68 11.28 -1.73
CA VAL A 115 -6.85 11.87 -2.41
C VAL A 115 -6.48 12.43 -3.78
N HIS A 116 -5.28 12.98 -3.96
CA HIS A 116 -4.86 13.53 -5.25
C HIS A 116 -4.55 12.46 -6.30
N PHE A 117 -4.21 11.23 -5.88
CA PHE A 117 -3.84 10.14 -6.79
C PHE A 117 -5.03 9.26 -7.19
N PHE A 118 -6.10 9.23 -6.38
CA PHE A 118 -7.31 8.45 -6.68
C PHE A 118 -8.34 9.18 -7.57
N ILE A 119 -8.11 10.46 -7.90
CA ILE A 119 -9.04 11.30 -8.67
C ILE A 119 -8.70 11.36 -10.18
N PHE A 120 -7.65 10.69 -10.65
CA PHE A 120 -7.29 10.63 -12.07
C PHE A 120 -7.32 9.22 -12.64
#